data_AF-A0AAX2IQ48-F1
#
_entry.id   AF-A0AAX2IQ48-F1
#
_cell.length_a   1.000
_cell.length_b   1.000
_cell.length_c   1.000
_cell.angle_alpha   90.00
_cell.angle_beta   90.00
_cell.angle_gamma   90.00
#
_symmetry.space_group_name_H-M   'P 1'
#
loop_
_entity.id
_entity.type
_entity.pdbx_description
1 polymer ?
#
loop_
_entity_poly.entity_id
_entity_poly.type
_entity_poly.pdbx_seq_one_letter_code
_entity_poly.pdbx_strand_id
1 'polypeptide(L)' 'MEPQKKNRPNSLVLILFALIVLMIIIYFILVLFFPTVFDLMNTGDIKPVSPDN' A
#
# COMPACT_ATOMS: atom_id res chain seq x y z
N MET A 1 -30.78 10.79 31.71
CA MET A 1 -30.41 10.30 30.38
C MET A 1 -29.77 8.94 30.57
N GLU A 2 -30.37 7.87 30.04
CA GLU A 2 -29.78 6.54 30.10
C GLU A 2 -28.45 6.53 29.31
N PRO A 3 -27.43 5.77 29.76
CA PRO A 3 -26.10 5.84 29.16
C PRO A 3 -26.13 5.33 27.72
N GLN A 4 -25.89 6.23 26.77
CA GLN A 4 -25.84 5.88 25.35
C GLN A 4 -24.70 4.88 25.11
N LYS A 5 -25.04 3.75 24.49
CA LYS A 5 -24.11 2.70 24.08
C LYS A 5 -22.98 3.33 23.26
N LYS A 6 -21.77 3.38 23.83
CA LYS A 6 -20.60 4.01 23.20
C LYS A 6 -20.27 3.26 21.90
N ASN A 7 -20.37 3.95 20.76
CA ASN A 7 -19.96 3.42 19.45
C ASN A 7 -18.45 3.20 19.44
N ARG A 8 -18.02 1.99 19.84
CA ARG A 8 -16.63 1.56 19.67
C ARG A 8 -16.50 1.03 18.25
N PRO A 9 -15.47 1.47 17.49
CA PRO A 9 -15.23 0.92 16.17
C PRO A 9 -15.11 -0.60 16.27
N ASN A 10 -15.71 -1.30 15.31
CA ASN A 10 -15.64 -2.75 15.25
C ASN A 10 -14.16 -3.18 15.15
N SER A 11 -13.77 -4.21 15.90
CA SER A 11 -12.40 -4.72 15.91
C SER A 11 -11.93 -5.09 14.49
N LEU A 12 -12.83 -5.57 13.63
CA LEU A 12 -12.55 -5.82 12.21
C LEU A 12 -12.06 -4.57 11.46
N VAL A 13 -12.62 -3.40 11.73
CA VAL A 13 -12.22 -2.14 11.08
C VAL A 13 -10.82 -1.73 11.52
N LEU A 14 -10.51 -1.92 12.80
CA LEU A 14 -9.18 -1.64 13.34
C LEU A 14 -8.11 -2.56 12.72
N ILE A 15 -8.42 -3.85 12.59
CA ILE A 15 -7.52 -4.84 11.97
C ILE A 15 -7.29 -4.51 10.49
N LEU A 16 -8.35 -4.16 9.76
CA LEU A 16 -8.23 -3.79 8.35
C LEU A 16 -7.29 -2.59 8.16
N PHE A 17 -7.43 -1.57 9.00
CA PHE A 17 -6.57 -0.39 8.95
C PHE A 17 -5.11 -0.74 9.31
N ALA A 18 -4.92 -1.60 10.33
CA ALA A 18 -3.59 -2.06 10.73
C ALA A 18 -2.88 -2.84 9.62
N LEU A 19 -3.60 -3.67 8.85
CA LEU A 19 -3.04 -4.42 7.72
C LEU A 19 -2.56 -3.49 6.59
N ILE A 20 -3.28 -2.40 6.32
CA ILE A 20 -2.85 -1.40 5.34
C ILE A 20 -1.55 -0.75 5.77
N VAL A 21 -1.46 -0.30 7.03
CA VAL A 21 -0.24 0.30 7.58
C VAL A 21 0.92 -0.71 7.54
N LEU A 22 0.67 -1.97 7.89
CA LEU A 22 1.66 -3.04 7.83
C LEU A 22 2.20 -3.24 6.40
N MET A 23 1.33 -3.27 5.39
CA MET A 23 1.73 -3.37 3.98
C MET A 23 2.64 -2.23 3.55
N ILE A 24 2.33 -1.00 3.98
CA ILE A 24 3.15 0.19 3.68
C ILE A 24 4.55 0.03 4.28
N ILE A 25 4.65 -0.40 5.54
CA ILE A 25 5.94 -0.62 6.21
C ILE A 25 6.76 -1.69 5.48
N ILE A 26 6.12 -2.81 5.13
CA ILE A 26 6.77 -3.89 4.38
C ILE A 26 7.29 -3.38 3.04
N TYR A 27 6.51 -2.60 2.29
CA TYR A 27 6.95 -1.98 1.04
C TYR A 27 8.22 -1.16 1.23
N PHE A 28 8.27 -0.28 2.24
CA PHE A 28 9.46 0.52 2.51
C PHE A 28 10.68 -0.32 2.85
N ILE A 29 10.53 -1.36 3.66
CA ILE A 29 11.64 -2.29 3.98
C ILE A 29 12.13 -2.98 2.70
N LEU A 30 11.22 -3.49 1.87
CA LEU A 30 11.59 -4.18 0.64
C LEU A 30 12.29 -3.25 -0.35
N VAL A 31 11.83 -2.01 -0.52
CA VAL A 31 12.48 -1.04 -1.41
C VAL A 31 13.87 -0.65 -0.89
N LEU A 32 14.04 -0.47 0.42
CA LEU A 32 15.31 -0.05 1.02
C LEU A 32 16.38 -1.16 1.02
N PHE A 33 16.00 -2.40 1.31
CA PHE A 33 16.94 -3.51 1.50
C PHE A 33 16.99 -4.49 0.32
N PHE A 34 15.91 -4.56 -0.49
CA PHE A 34 15.77 -5.50 -1.61
C PHE A 34 15.28 -4.80 -2.89
N PRO A 35 15.97 -3.74 -3.37
CA PRO A 35 15.52 -2.97 -4.53
C PRO A 35 15.39 -3.83 -5.79
N THR A 36 16.20 -4.87 -5.94
CA THR A 36 16.22 -5.73 -7.13
C THR A 36 14.94 -6.56 -7.32
N VAL A 37 14.14 -6.76 -6.26
CA VAL A 37 12.81 -7.40 -6.36
C VAL A 37 11.86 -6.56 -7.23
N PHE A 38 12.16 -5.27 -7.36
CA PHE A 38 11.35 -4.30 -8.07
C PHE A 38 11.83 -4.06 -9.51
N ASP A 39 12.97 -4.65 -9.93
CA ASP A 39 13.59 -4.40 -11.25
C ASP A 39 12.72 -4.87 -12.43
N LEU A 40 11.91 -5.92 -12.23
CA LEU A 40 10.98 -6.43 -13.26
C LEU A 40 9.65 -5.66 -13.31
N MET A 41 9.42 -4.71 -12.40
CA MET A 41 8.18 -3.94 -12.44
C MET A 41 8.24 -2.89 -13.52
N ASN A 42 7.15 -2.79 -14.30
CA ASN A 42 6.99 -1.73 -15.27
C ASN A 42 7.06 -0.37 -14.56
N THR A 43 8.17 0.35 -14.75
CA THR A 43 8.41 1.68 -14.18
C THR A 43 7.56 2.76 -14.86
N GLY A 44 6.80 2.39 -15.89
CA GLY A 44 5.99 3.31 -16.68
C GLY A 44 6.82 4.18 -17.60
N ASP A 45 8.06 3.78 -17.92
CA ASP A 45 8.86 4.42 -18.96
C ASP A 45 8.06 4.40 -20.26
N ILE A 46 7.49 5.55 -20.61
CA ILE A 46 6.90 5.82 -21.91
C ILE A 46 8.01 5.63 -22.92
N LYS A 47 8.09 4.43 -23.53
CA LYS A 47 8.91 4.25 -24.72
C LYS A 47 8.53 5.37 -25.68
N PRO A 48 9.46 6.24 -26.09
CA PRO A 48 9.17 7.23 -27.10
C PRO A 48 8.62 6.47 -28.29
N VAL A 49 7.36 6.69 -28.64
CA VAL A 49 6.81 6.15 -29.88
C VAL A 49 7.60 6.83 -30.99
N SER A 50 8.58 6.11 -31.57
CA SER A 50 9.24 6.57 -32.77
C SER A 50 8.17 6.66 -33.86
N PRO A 51 8.04 7.80 -34.57
CA PRO A 51 7.15 7.85 -35.73
C PRO A 51 7.63 6.80 -36.73
N ASP A 52 6.74 5.91 -37.15
CA ASP A 52 7.04 4.95 -38.22
C ASP A 52 7.45 5.74 -39.47
N ASN A 53 8.61 5.38 -40.04
CA ASN A 53 9.15 5.95 -41.28
C ASN A 53 8.32 5.52 -42.49
#